data_AF-A0A6V7D9S0-F1
#
_entry.id   AF-A0A6V7D9S0-F1
#
_cell.length_a   1.000
_cell.length_b   1.000
_cell.length_c   1.000
_cell.angle_alpha   90.00
_cell.angle_beta   90.00
_cell.angle_gamma   90.00
#
_symmetry.space_group_name_H-M   'P 1'
#
loop_
_entity.id
_entity.type
_entity.pdbx_description
1 polymer ?
#
loop_
_entity_poly.entity_id
_entity_poly.type
_entity_poly.pdbx_seq_one_letter_code
_entity_poly.pdbx_strand_id
1 'polypeptide(L)' 'MAVKRKTAQPELRFLTVGYQVYESKHKDVERRTRPRQVPFLRLSGDWLQAAGFSVGHKAQVQVTERGITIIAEE' A
#
# COMPACT_ATOMS: atom_id res chain seq x y z
N MET A 1 36.16 -16.10 -17.02
CA MET A 1 35.80 -16.09 -15.59
C MET A 1 34.36 -15.60 -15.48
N ALA A 2 33.41 -16.48 -15.12
CA ALA A 2 32.00 -16.11 -15.04
C ALA A 2 31.70 -15.49 -13.67
N VAL A 3 31.32 -14.21 -13.67
CA VAL A 3 30.86 -13.50 -12.47
C VAL A 3 29.52 -14.10 -12.06
N LYS A 4 29.51 -14.90 -11.00
CA LYS A 4 28.28 -15.37 -10.33
C LYS A 4 27.55 -14.14 -9.78
N ARG A 5 26.54 -13.65 -10.50
CA ARG A 5 25.55 -12.72 -9.94
C ARG A 5 24.76 -13.50 -8.89
N LYS A 6 25.01 -13.21 -7.60
CA LYS A 6 24.14 -13.66 -6.51
C LYS A 6 22.75 -13.10 -6.82
N THR A 7 21.82 -13.95 -7.19
CA THR A 7 20.39 -13.63 -7.20
C THR A 7 20.04 -13.30 -5.75
N ALA A 8 19.98 -12.01 -5.43
CA ALA A 8 19.53 -11.55 -4.13
C ALA A 8 18.12 -12.12 -3.95
N GLN A 9 17.95 -13.02 -2.99
CA GLN A 9 16.61 -13.44 -2.63
C GLN A 9 15.83 -12.18 -2.27
N PRO A 10 14.61 -11.99 -2.80
CA PRO A 10 13.81 -10.84 -2.44
C PRO A 10 13.65 -10.89 -0.92
N GLU A 11 14.27 -9.92 -0.27
CA GLU A 11 14.20 -9.75 1.17
C GLU A 11 12.73 -9.83 1.58
N LEU A 12 12.40 -10.66 2.55
CA LEU A 12 11.04 -10.77 3.04
C LEU A 12 10.66 -9.45 3.69
N ARG A 13 9.65 -8.78 3.14
CA ARG A 13 9.18 -7.50 3.65
C ARG A 13 7.78 -7.64 4.16
N PHE A 14 7.57 -7.08 5.35
CA PHE A 14 6.31 -7.17 6.07
C PHE A 14 5.52 -5.89 5.84
N LEU A 15 4.23 -6.06 5.60
CA LEU A 15 3.28 -4.97 5.49
C LEU A 15 2.51 -4.85 6.80
N THR A 16 2.26 -3.61 7.23
CA THR A 16 1.38 -3.37 8.38
C THR A 16 0.00 -2.98 7.88
N VAL A 17 -0.99 -3.80 8.23
CA VAL A 17 -2.40 -3.47 8.08
C VAL A 17 -2.91 -2.97 9.43
N GLY A 18 -3.37 -1.74 9.46
CA GLY A 18 -4.03 -1.14 10.62
C GLY A 18 -5.47 -0.78 10.28
N TYR A 19 -6.07 0.01 11.17
CA TYR A 19 -7.37 0.62 10.94
C TYR A 19 -7.22 2.14 10.98
N GLN A 20 -7.88 2.82 10.04
CA GLN A 20 -8.10 4.26 10.13
C GLN A 20 -9.57 4.52 10.40
N VAL A 21 -9.85 5.48 11.27
CA VAL A 21 -11.20 5.89 11.63
C VAL A 21 -11.56 7.10 10.79
N TYR A 22 -12.55 6.96 9.90
CA TYR A 22 -13.14 8.12 9.22
C TYR A 22 -14.30 8.67 10.06
N GLU A 23 -14.38 10.00 10.15
CA GLU A 23 -15.58 10.65 10.65
C GLU A 23 -16.75 10.38 9.70
N SER A 24 -17.88 9.94 10.26
CA SER A 24 -19.06 9.56 9.49
C SER A 24 -19.65 10.79 8.81
N LYS A 25 -19.50 10.92 7.48
CA LYS A 25 -20.11 11.99 6.67
C LYS A 25 -21.61 11.76 6.39
N HIS A 26 -22.24 10.77 7.03
CA HIS A 26 -23.64 10.43 6.77
C HIS A 26 -24.60 11.43 7.42
N LYS A 27 -25.66 11.79 6.68
CA LYS A 27 -26.76 12.67 7.15
C LYS A 27 -27.77 11.92 8.04
N ASP A 28 -27.73 10.59 8.08
CA ASP A 28 -28.57 9.76 8.94
C ASP A 28 -28.13 9.84 10.40
N VAL A 29 -29.07 10.19 11.29
CA VAL A 29 -28.85 10.36 12.73
C VAL A 29 -28.36 9.07 13.40
N GLU A 30 -28.86 7.91 12.97
CA GLU A 30 -28.47 6.60 13.52
C GLU A 30 -27.06 6.14 13.08
N ARG A 31 -26.58 6.60 11.92
CA ARG A 31 -25.26 6.23 11.36
C ARG A 31 -24.16 7.24 11.66
N ARG A 32 -24.49 8.38 12.28
CA ARG A 32 -23.52 9.39 12.74
C ARG A 32 -22.65 8.90 13.90
N THR A 33 -23.17 8.02 14.75
CA THR A 33 -22.56 7.67 16.04
C THR A 33 -21.53 6.55 16.01
N ARG A 34 -21.36 5.83 14.87
CA ARG A 34 -20.33 4.79 14.75
C ARG A 34 -19.20 5.24 13.82
N PRO A 35 -18.00 5.51 14.36
CA PRO A 35 -16.82 5.73 13.53
C PRO A 35 -16.57 4.48 12.69
N ARG A 36 -16.56 4.62 11.37
CA ARG A 36 -16.34 3.48 10.49
C ARG A 36 -14.85 3.18 10.45
N GLN A 37 -14.45 2.05 11.03
CA GLN A 37 -13.11 1.53 10.87
C GLN A 37 -12.97 0.99 9.46
N VAL A 38 -12.01 1.52 8.71
CA VAL A 38 -11.64 1.00 7.40
C VAL A 38 -10.21 0.49 7.45
N PRO A 39 -9.88 -0.59 6.74
CA PRO A 39 -8.52 -1.11 6.70
C PRO A 39 -7.60 -0.05 6.10
N PHE A 40 -6.44 0.14 6.72
CA PHE A 40 -5.40 1.04 6.27
C PHE A 40 -4.12 0.23 6.02
N LEU A 41 -3.58 0.31 4.82
CA LEU A 41 -2.34 -0.35 4.43
C LEU A 41 -1.20 0.67 4.39
N ARG A 42 -0.17 0.46 5.20
CA ARG A 42 1.06 1.26 5.16
C ARG A 42 2.18 0.43 4.56
N LEU A 43 2.67 0.85 3.39
CA LEU A 43 3.89 0.32 2.78
C LEU A 43 5.07 1.15 3.27
N SER A 44 6.15 0.52 3.72
CA SER A 44 7.36 1.24 4.15
C SER A 44 8.64 0.44 3.88
N GLY A 45 9.75 1.15 3.70
CA GLY A 45 11.10 0.59 3.54
C GLY A 45 11.74 0.83 2.17
N ASP A 46 13.06 0.61 2.10
CA ASP A 46 13.90 0.97 0.95
C ASP A 46 13.57 0.24 -0.37
N TRP A 47 12.89 -0.90 -0.31
CA TRP A 47 12.42 -1.61 -1.50
C TRP A 47 11.45 -0.81 -2.33
N LEU A 48 10.67 0.09 -1.72
CA LEU A 48 9.70 0.88 -2.47
C LEU A 48 10.44 1.78 -3.45
N GLN A 49 11.50 2.44 -2.97
CA GLN A 49 12.39 3.21 -3.82
C GLN A 49 13.10 2.34 -4.86
N ALA A 50 13.59 1.15 -4.48
CA ALA A 50 14.20 0.20 -5.42
C ALA A 50 13.21 -0.34 -6.47
N ALA A 51 11.91 -0.35 -6.15
CA ALA A 51 10.82 -0.73 -7.04
C ALA A 51 10.25 0.44 -7.86
N GLY A 52 10.89 1.62 -7.81
CA GLY A 52 10.49 2.81 -8.58
C GLY A 52 9.50 3.74 -7.89
N PHE A 53 9.05 3.44 -6.67
CA PHE A 53 8.19 4.33 -5.87
C PHE A 53 9.02 5.42 -5.19
N SER A 54 9.56 6.32 -5.99
CA SER A 54 10.32 7.48 -5.50
C SER A 54 9.39 8.57 -4.96
N VAL A 55 9.86 9.34 -3.98
CA VAL A 55 9.11 10.48 -3.44
C VAL A 55 8.88 11.50 -4.58
N GLY A 56 7.62 11.88 -4.79
CA GLY A 56 7.22 12.80 -5.85
C GLY A 56 6.82 12.13 -7.17
N HIS A 57 7.04 10.82 -7.33
CA HIS A 57 6.53 10.06 -8.47
C HIS A 57 5.09 9.64 -8.24
N LYS A 58 4.33 9.53 -9.33
CA LYS A 58 2.97 9.01 -9.29
C LYS A 58 3.00 7.49 -9.27
N ALA A 59 1.93 6.91 -8.73
CA ALA A 59 1.72 5.47 -8.75
C ALA A 59 0.30 5.20 -9.23
N GLN A 60 0.17 4.27 -10.16
CA GLN A 60 -1.12 3.79 -10.61
C GLN A 60 -1.61 2.71 -9.64
N VAL A 61 -2.85 2.85 -9.18
CA VAL A 61 -3.52 1.85 -8.34
C VAL A 61 -4.65 1.22 -9.15
N GLN A 62 -4.60 -0.09 -9.30
CA GLN A 62 -5.65 -0.88 -9.92
C GLN A 62 -6.32 -1.75 -8.86
N VAL A 63 -7.62 -1.59 -8.71
CA VAL A 63 -8.45 -2.39 -7.80
C VAL A 63 -9.22 -3.40 -8.64
N THR A 64 -9.04 -4.68 -8.33
CA THR A 64 -9.72 -5.80 -8.99
C THR A 64 -10.49 -6.62 -7.96
N GLU A 65 -11.35 -7.53 -8.40
CA GLU A 65 -12.05 -8.45 -7.50
C GLU A 65 -11.10 -9.32 -6.66
N ARG A 66 -9.89 -9.57 -7.15
CA ARG A 66 -8.90 -10.46 -6.51
C ARG A 66 -7.86 -9.72 -5.67
N GLY A 67 -7.82 -8.38 -5.74
CA GLY A 67 -6.84 -7.62 -4.97
C GLY A 67 -6.48 -6.27 -5.56
N ILE A 68 -5.43 -5.67 -4.98
CA ILE A 68 -4.93 -4.34 -5.30
C ILE A 68 -3.55 -4.51 -5.93
N THR A 69 -3.37 -3.90 -7.11
CA THR A 69 -2.06 -3.80 -7.78
C THR A 69 -1.63 -2.35 -7.75
N ILE A 70 -0.39 -2.09 -7.32
CA ILE A 70 0.20 -0.76 -7.27
C ILE A 70 1.41 -0.78 -8.19
N ILE A 71 1.44 0.10 -9.19
CA ILE A 71 2.45 0.16 -10.24
C ILE A 71 3.10 1.55 -10.17
N ALA A 72 4.42 1.62 -10.15
CA ALA A 72 5.13 2.89 -10.23
C ALA A 72 5.00 3.47 -11.65
N GLU A 73 4.65 4.75 -11.76
CA GLU A 73 4.69 5.48 -13.03
C GLU A 73 6.12 6.03 -13.20
N GLU A 74 6.72 5.87 -14.39
CA GLU A 74 8.11 6.28 -14.70
C GLU A 74 8.36 7.77 -14.46
#